data_AF-A0AAE3P0G8-F1
#
_entry.id   AF-A0AAE3P0G8-F1
#
_cell.length_a   1.000
_cell.length_b   1.000
_cell.length_c   1.000
_cell.angle_alpha   90.00
_cell.angle_beta   90.00
_cell.angle_gamma   90.00
#
_symmetry.space_group_name_H-M   'P 1'
#
loop_
_entity.id
_entity.type
_entity.pdbx_description
1 polymer ?
#
loop_
_entity_poly.entity_id
_entity_poly.type
_entity_poly.pdbx_seq_one_letter_code
_entity_poly.pdbx_strand_id
1 'polypeptide(L)'
;MISNIYRHLIIILFFTILFPYLNYAQTYIGSDKCMLCHNNVNSKLGYNIYEEHMKTGHPYKLNPVNGAEPTYPANTTPGVHSTPPNTTWNDFAYVIGGYGWKARFVKKDGRVFTSDPKAQYNLETGGWVSYNLNTETKYDYSCFKCHTTGASPTGSWTGNAAEIAGTFSEPGIRCEGCHGPGSDHMANPVGVKPPVTGTDLQITKCGECHQRGGTTNAIPAGGGYIQHHEQINEMRSSKHGDGKGVDLTCASCHDAHIALKYPKAAGNGLKAIKVNCQTCHANKQILVNGKPKSIDCVDCHMAQAGKSAVSVQTGNGLRGDVKTHIWKINTKAVTKDSMFTPDKAKVKLDANGYAALTLDFACLKCHTTQDVTWASGYAKEIHKNGITGITNKTEIPNSFNLAQNYPNPFNPSTTIKFALPKSEHVKLSVYSINGELIADLIDNMMPAGNHSVTFDASRLPSGVYIYTISTNSFNSSKKMILMK
;
A
#
# COMPACT_ATOMS: atom_id res chain seq x y z
N MET A 1 -81.39 58.60 11.67
CA MET A 1 -81.47 57.53 12.68
C MET A 1 -80.69 56.34 12.14
N ILE A 2 -79.65 55.93 12.88
CA ILE A 2 -78.89 54.66 12.83
C ILE A 2 -79.11 53.75 11.60
N SER A 3 -78.12 53.64 10.71
CA SER A 3 -77.32 52.41 10.52
C SER A 3 -76.46 52.46 9.25
N ASN A 4 -75.20 52.02 9.40
CA ASN A 4 -74.29 51.36 8.46
C ASN A 4 -74.11 51.88 7.03
N ILE A 5 -72.84 52.13 6.63
CA ILE A 5 -72.12 51.37 5.58
C ILE A 5 -70.69 51.93 5.39
N TYR A 6 -69.71 51.08 5.73
CA TYR A 6 -68.36 50.88 5.18
C TYR A 6 -67.34 52.02 5.06
N ARG A 7 -66.31 51.95 5.93
CA ARG A 7 -64.94 52.46 5.69
C ARG A 7 -64.06 51.25 5.33
N HIS A 8 -63.52 51.21 4.12
CA HIS A 8 -62.53 50.21 3.71
C HIS A 8 -61.15 50.59 4.25
N LEU A 9 -60.61 49.77 5.16
CA LEU A 9 -59.19 49.73 5.50
C LEU A 9 -58.64 48.43 4.91
N ILE A 10 -57.73 48.54 3.93
CA ILE A 10 -56.98 47.40 3.39
C ILE A 10 -55.89 47.06 4.41
N ILE A 11 -56.06 45.97 5.14
CA ILE A 11 -55.01 45.33 5.94
C ILE A 11 -54.53 44.12 5.14
N ILE A 12 -53.35 44.22 4.55
CA ILE A 12 -52.65 43.09 3.93
C ILE A 12 -52.03 42.27 5.06
N LEU A 13 -52.66 41.14 5.41
CA LEU A 13 -52.05 40.11 6.25
C LEU A 13 -50.98 39.37 5.44
N PHE A 14 -49.70 39.62 5.74
CA PHE A 14 -48.62 38.72 5.37
C PHE A 14 -48.70 37.46 6.24
N PHE A 15 -49.28 36.39 5.70
CA PHE A 15 -49.14 35.04 6.26
C PHE A 15 -47.76 34.50 5.85
N THR A 16 -46.76 34.64 6.71
CA THR A 16 -45.51 33.88 6.60
C THR A 16 -45.78 32.44 7.03
N ILE A 17 -46.03 31.57 6.06
CA ILE A 17 -46.07 30.12 6.28
C ILE A 17 -44.63 29.67 6.60
N LEU A 18 -44.33 29.52 7.88
CA LEU A 18 -43.14 28.80 8.36
C LEU A 18 -43.33 27.31 8.04
N PHE A 19 -42.91 26.88 6.85
CA PHE A 19 -42.64 25.48 6.61
C PHE A 19 -41.42 25.08 7.44
N PRO A 20 -41.52 24.10 8.36
CA PRO A 20 -40.32 23.52 8.94
C PRO A 20 -39.57 22.83 7.81
N TYR A 21 -38.41 23.37 7.43
CA TYR A 21 -37.46 22.65 6.60
C TYR A 21 -37.00 21.43 7.41
N LEU A 22 -37.60 20.28 7.13
CA LEU A 22 -37.05 18.98 7.50
C LEU A 22 -35.72 18.85 6.74
N ASN A 23 -34.63 19.22 7.40
CA ASN A 23 -33.29 18.85 6.96
C ASN A 23 -33.15 17.33 7.11
N TYR A 24 -33.44 16.59 6.03
CA TYR A 24 -33.12 15.17 5.98
C TYR A 24 -31.59 15.01 6.06
N ALA A 25 -31.13 14.13 6.94
CA ALA A 25 -29.72 13.78 7.01
C ALA A 25 -29.27 13.18 5.67
N GLN A 26 -28.09 13.58 5.19
CA GLN A 26 -27.54 13.02 3.95
C GLN A 26 -27.35 11.51 4.06
N THR A 27 -27.55 10.82 2.94
CA THR A 27 -27.44 9.37 2.85
C THR A 27 -26.32 8.94 1.91
N TYR A 28 -25.72 7.79 2.21
CA TYR A 28 -24.79 7.13 1.30
C TYR A 28 -25.57 6.56 0.13
N ILE A 29 -25.20 6.98 -1.08
CA ILE A 29 -25.96 6.65 -2.29
C ILE A 29 -25.34 5.51 -3.09
N GLY A 30 -24.10 5.12 -2.77
CA GLY A 30 -23.35 4.05 -3.43
C GLY A 30 -22.50 4.56 -4.59
N SER A 31 -21.34 3.94 -4.77
CA SER A 31 -20.33 4.37 -5.73
C SER A 31 -20.73 4.11 -7.19
N ASP A 32 -21.64 3.17 -7.43
CA ASP A 32 -22.28 2.98 -8.74
C ASP A 32 -23.03 4.23 -9.21
N LYS A 33 -23.59 5.01 -8.28
CA LYS A 33 -24.24 6.28 -8.63
C LYS A 33 -23.22 7.40 -8.87
N CYS A 34 -22.11 7.41 -8.14
CA CYS A 34 -21.00 8.33 -8.42
C CYS A 34 -20.43 8.10 -9.84
N MET A 35 -20.35 6.83 -10.27
CA MET A 35 -19.88 6.44 -11.60
C MET A 35 -20.67 7.11 -12.73
N LEU A 36 -21.97 7.36 -12.56
CA LEU A 36 -22.82 7.96 -13.59
C LEU A 36 -22.29 9.31 -14.11
N CYS A 37 -21.60 10.07 -13.24
CA CYS A 37 -21.03 11.37 -13.60
C CYS A 37 -19.49 11.38 -13.60
N HIS A 38 -18.84 10.50 -12.83
CA HIS A 38 -17.39 10.50 -12.64
C HIS A 38 -16.64 9.42 -13.42
N ASN A 39 -17.31 8.69 -14.32
CA ASN A 39 -16.70 7.66 -15.18
C ASN A 39 -16.30 8.18 -16.56
N ASN A 40 -15.81 9.41 -16.62
CA ASN A 40 -15.25 10.03 -17.82
C ASN A 40 -13.98 10.78 -17.43
N VAL A 41 -13.15 11.11 -18.43
CA VAL A 41 -11.95 11.92 -18.21
C VAL A 41 -12.34 13.26 -17.59
N ASN A 42 -11.88 13.48 -16.37
CA ASN A 42 -12.10 14.74 -15.67
C ASN A 42 -11.25 15.83 -16.34
N SER A 43 -11.89 16.90 -16.81
CA SER A 43 -11.21 17.98 -17.55
C SER A 43 -10.13 18.72 -16.74
N LYS A 44 -10.21 18.69 -15.40
CA LYS A 44 -9.21 19.33 -14.52
C LYS A 44 -8.04 18.41 -14.20
N LEU A 45 -8.27 17.10 -14.11
CA LEU A 45 -7.25 16.12 -13.71
C LEU A 45 -6.61 15.40 -14.89
N GLY A 46 -7.29 15.36 -16.04
CA GLY A 46 -6.80 14.69 -17.25
C GLY A 46 -6.96 13.17 -17.26
N TYR A 47 -7.68 12.58 -16.30
CA TYR A 47 -7.95 11.14 -16.24
C TYR A 47 -9.35 10.82 -15.70
N ASN A 48 -9.81 9.57 -15.92
CA ASN A 48 -11.07 9.06 -15.38
C ASN A 48 -10.89 8.69 -13.90
N ILE A 49 -11.47 9.48 -13.00
CA ILE A 49 -11.28 9.34 -11.55
C ILE A 49 -11.84 8.01 -11.05
N TYR A 50 -13.04 7.63 -11.51
CA TYR A 50 -13.67 6.40 -11.07
C TYR A 50 -12.85 5.19 -11.50
N GLU A 51 -12.48 5.13 -12.77
CA GLU A 51 -11.69 4.04 -13.33
C GLU A 51 -10.34 3.87 -12.61
N GLU A 52 -9.61 4.98 -12.40
CA GLU A 52 -8.31 4.91 -11.75
C GLU A 52 -8.43 4.55 -10.26
N HIS A 53 -9.41 5.12 -9.54
CA HIS A 53 -9.64 4.77 -8.13
C HIS A 53 -9.96 3.28 -7.96
N MET A 54 -10.74 2.74 -8.89
CA MET A 54 -11.07 1.32 -8.96
C MET A 54 -9.87 0.42 -9.26
N LYS A 55 -8.72 0.97 -9.64
CA LYS A 55 -7.47 0.23 -9.79
C LYS A 55 -6.59 0.29 -8.54
N THR A 56 -6.96 1.07 -7.51
CA THR A 56 -6.22 1.15 -6.25
C THR A 56 -6.58 0.00 -5.30
N GLY A 57 -5.92 -0.10 -4.14
CA GLY A 57 -6.27 -1.08 -3.12
C GLY A 57 -7.42 -0.68 -2.20
N HIS A 58 -7.90 0.57 -2.25
CA HIS A 58 -8.97 1.07 -1.37
C HIS A 58 -10.30 0.31 -1.56
N PRO A 59 -10.81 0.12 -2.80
CA PRO A 59 -12.05 -0.62 -3.05
C PRO A 59 -12.01 -2.09 -2.64
N TYR A 60 -10.80 -2.65 -2.49
CA TYR A 60 -10.56 -4.07 -2.24
C TYR A 60 -10.06 -4.35 -0.81
N LYS A 61 -10.22 -3.39 0.12
CA LYS A 61 -9.97 -3.63 1.55
C LYS A 61 -10.93 -4.67 2.13
N LEU A 62 -12.13 -4.78 1.57
CA LEU A 62 -13.09 -5.83 1.87
C LEU A 62 -13.76 -6.26 0.56
N ASN A 63 -13.81 -7.55 0.30
CA ASN A 63 -14.32 -8.10 -0.96
C ASN A 63 -15.43 -9.10 -0.65
N PRO A 64 -16.65 -8.91 -1.21
CA PRO A 64 -17.73 -9.88 -1.04
C PRO A 64 -17.36 -11.22 -1.66
N VAL A 65 -17.77 -12.30 -1.02
CA VAL A 65 -17.59 -13.68 -1.48
C VAL A 65 -18.97 -14.28 -1.72
N ASN A 66 -19.26 -14.57 -2.99
CA ASN A 66 -20.54 -15.16 -3.42
C ASN A 66 -20.30 -16.57 -3.97
N GLY A 67 -19.62 -17.42 -3.19
CA GLY A 67 -19.29 -18.79 -3.58
C GLY A 67 -18.14 -18.93 -4.58
N ALA A 68 -17.45 -17.83 -4.90
CA ALA A 68 -16.29 -17.80 -5.79
C ALA A 68 -15.18 -16.88 -5.24
N GLU A 69 -13.98 -17.01 -5.80
CA GLU A 69 -12.84 -16.16 -5.46
C GLU A 69 -13.11 -14.67 -5.80
N PRO A 70 -12.59 -13.72 -5.02
CA PRO A 70 -12.66 -12.30 -5.37
C PRO A 70 -11.91 -11.98 -6.67
N THR A 71 -12.45 -11.05 -7.44
CA THR A 71 -11.82 -10.53 -8.65
C THR A 71 -11.13 -9.20 -8.41
N TYR A 72 -9.98 -9.01 -9.06
CA TYR A 72 -9.16 -7.81 -8.95
C TYR A 72 -8.91 -7.19 -10.34
N PRO A 73 -8.61 -5.88 -10.42
CA PRO A 73 -8.34 -5.21 -11.68
C PRO A 73 -7.14 -5.83 -12.41
N ALA A 74 -7.17 -5.79 -13.74
CA ALA A 74 -6.04 -6.23 -14.55
C ALA A 74 -4.73 -5.50 -14.16
N ASN A 75 -3.59 -6.18 -14.33
CA ASN A 75 -2.25 -5.66 -13.99
C ASN A 75 -2.04 -5.29 -12.51
N THR A 76 -2.87 -5.82 -11.60
CA THR A 76 -2.70 -5.64 -10.15
C THR A 76 -2.14 -6.88 -9.47
N THR A 77 -2.95 -7.61 -8.72
CA THR A 77 -2.58 -8.82 -8.00
C THR A 77 -3.34 -10.03 -8.54
N PRO A 78 -2.72 -11.23 -8.51
CA PRO A 78 -3.48 -12.48 -8.61
C PRO A 78 -4.50 -12.62 -7.47
N GLY A 79 -4.24 -12.00 -6.31
CA GLY A 79 -5.10 -12.13 -5.15
C GLY A 79 -4.93 -13.46 -4.44
N VAL A 80 -6.02 -14.01 -3.92
CA VAL A 80 -6.04 -15.31 -3.23
C VAL A 80 -6.93 -16.28 -4.01
N HIS A 81 -6.32 -17.37 -4.49
CA HIS A 81 -6.98 -18.33 -5.40
C HIS A 81 -7.60 -19.55 -4.73
N SER A 82 -7.42 -19.66 -3.41
CA SER A 82 -7.92 -20.79 -2.64
C SER A 82 -8.35 -20.34 -1.26
N THR A 83 -9.30 -21.07 -0.70
CA THR A 83 -9.73 -20.90 0.68
C THR A 83 -8.77 -21.59 1.66
N PRO A 84 -8.85 -21.24 2.96
CA PRO A 84 -8.18 -22.00 4.01
C PRO A 84 -8.50 -23.50 3.92
N PRO A 85 -7.62 -24.38 4.45
CA PRO A 85 -7.85 -25.83 4.45
C PRO A 85 -9.22 -26.22 4.99
N ASN A 86 -9.82 -27.26 4.41
CA ASN A 86 -11.12 -27.81 4.82
C ASN A 86 -12.27 -26.80 4.75
N THR A 87 -12.16 -25.76 3.93
CA THR A 87 -13.22 -24.79 3.68
C THR A 87 -13.38 -24.54 2.18
N THR A 88 -14.51 -23.96 1.81
CA THR A 88 -14.88 -23.55 0.45
C THR A 88 -15.26 -22.08 0.44
N TRP A 89 -15.35 -21.47 -0.74
CA TRP A 89 -15.82 -20.09 -0.86
C TRP A 89 -17.23 -19.88 -0.29
N ASN A 90 -18.06 -20.93 -0.21
CA ASN A 90 -19.39 -20.85 0.38
C ASN A 90 -19.39 -20.65 1.90
N ASP A 91 -18.25 -20.88 2.57
CA ASP A 91 -18.14 -20.71 4.03
C ASP A 91 -17.91 -19.25 4.44
N PHE A 92 -17.59 -18.38 3.49
CA PHE A 92 -17.20 -17.00 3.73
C PHE A 92 -18.19 -16.01 3.13
N ALA A 93 -18.40 -14.91 3.85
CA ALA A 93 -19.12 -13.74 3.35
C ALA A 93 -18.16 -12.74 2.70
N TYR A 94 -16.94 -12.63 3.24
CA TYR A 94 -15.96 -11.65 2.75
C TYR A 94 -14.51 -12.15 2.83
N VAL A 95 -13.67 -11.59 1.95
CA VAL A 95 -12.22 -11.57 2.09
C VAL A 95 -11.77 -10.16 2.49
N ILE A 96 -11.10 -10.04 3.63
CA ILE A 96 -10.40 -8.81 4.05
C ILE A 96 -9.06 -8.75 3.31
N GLY A 97 -8.84 -7.67 2.58
CA GLY A 97 -7.64 -7.49 1.77
C GLY A 97 -7.64 -8.38 0.53
N GLY A 98 -6.62 -9.21 0.37
CA GLY A 98 -6.38 -9.94 -0.89
C GLY A 98 -5.90 -9.04 -2.03
N TYR A 99 -5.73 -7.74 -1.79
CA TYR A 99 -5.07 -6.79 -2.67
C TYR A 99 -3.77 -6.29 -2.02
N GLY A 100 -2.61 -6.64 -2.58
CA GLY A 100 -1.32 -6.06 -2.20
C GLY A 100 -0.43 -6.86 -1.24
N TRP A 101 -0.98 -7.39 -0.14
CA TRP A 101 -0.17 -7.93 0.97
C TRP A 101 -0.66 -9.28 1.50
N LYS A 102 -1.92 -9.36 1.94
CA LYS A 102 -2.49 -10.54 2.60
C LYS A 102 -3.99 -10.62 2.41
N ALA A 103 -4.54 -11.83 2.48
CA ALA A 103 -5.96 -12.11 2.55
C ALA A 103 -6.32 -12.80 3.87
N ARG A 104 -7.47 -12.43 4.44
CA ARG A 104 -8.11 -13.09 5.59
C ARG A 104 -9.59 -13.23 5.31
N PHE A 105 -10.26 -14.12 6.03
CA PHE A 105 -11.59 -14.58 5.65
C PHE A 105 -12.59 -14.31 6.77
N VAL A 106 -13.75 -13.77 6.41
CA VAL A 106 -14.88 -13.53 7.32
C VAL A 106 -15.97 -14.52 7.00
N LYS A 107 -16.36 -15.32 7.99
CA LYS A 107 -17.46 -16.28 7.90
C LYS A 107 -18.80 -15.56 7.80
N LYS A 108 -19.84 -16.28 7.39
CA LYS A 108 -21.21 -15.76 7.29
C LYS A 108 -21.82 -15.31 8.63
N ASP A 109 -21.33 -15.84 9.74
CA ASP A 109 -21.72 -15.42 11.10
C ASP A 109 -20.99 -14.15 11.58
N GLY A 110 -20.14 -13.56 10.72
CA GLY A 110 -19.39 -12.34 11.02
C GLY A 110 -18.10 -12.52 11.80
N ARG A 111 -17.66 -13.76 12.07
CA ARG A 111 -16.36 -14.03 12.70
C ARG A 111 -15.25 -14.17 11.66
N VAL A 112 -14.08 -13.64 11.98
CA VAL A 112 -12.87 -13.88 11.18
C VAL A 112 -12.39 -15.31 11.41
N PHE A 113 -12.02 -15.99 10.34
CA PHE A 113 -11.49 -17.35 10.40
C PHE A 113 -10.10 -17.36 11.06
N THR A 114 -10.01 -18.03 12.20
CA THR A 114 -8.79 -18.12 13.02
C THR A 114 -8.56 -19.54 13.58
N SER A 115 -9.37 -20.52 13.18
CA SER A 115 -9.37 -21.88 13.75
C SER A 115 -8.30 -22.82 13.18
N ASP A 116 -7.54 -22.36 12.17
CA ASP A 116 -6.48 -23.15 11.54
C ASP A 116 -5.18 -22.35 11.47
N PRO A 117 -4.00 -22.98 11.62
CA PRO A 117 -2.70 -22.33 11.41
C PRO A 117 -2.48 -21.77 9.99
N LYS A 118 -3.37 -22.04 9.04
CA LYS A 118 -3.41 -21.50 7.68
C LYS A 118 -4.61 -20.56 7.50
N ALA A 119 -4.75 -19.59 8.40
CA ALA A 119 -5.87 -18.63 8.42
C ALA A 119 -5.62 -17.35 7.61
N GLN A 120 -4.36 -17.01 7.32
CA GLN A 120 -3.98 -15.85 6.51
C GLN A 120 -3.15 -16.29 5.31
N TYR A 121 -3.50 -15.80 4.13
CA TYR A 121 -2.71 -15.99 2.93
C TYR A 121 -1.82 -14.76 2.69
N ASN A 122 -0.52 -14.95 2.51
CA ASN A 122 0.44 -13.90 2.19
C ASN A 122 0.69 -13.88 0.68
N LEU A 123 0.33 -12.76 0.03
CA LEU A 123 0.40 -12.62 -1.42
C LEU A 123 1.83 -12.66 -1.94
N GLU A 124 2.77 -12.05 -1.23
CA GLU A 124 4.18 -11.99 -1.66
C GLU A 124 4.86 -13.37 -1.67
N THR A 125 4.49 -14.27 -0.75
CA THR A 125 5.11 -15.60 -0.62
C THR A 125 4.25 -16.72 -1.21
N GLY A 126 3.02 -16.44 -1.63
CA GLY A 126 2.02 -17.46 -2.00
C GLY A 126 1.70 -18.45 -0.88
N GLY A 127 1.94 -18.06 0.38
CA GLY A 127 2.01 -18.98 1.52
C GLY A 127 0.98 -18.69 2.59
N TRP A 128 0.52 -19.75 3.24
CA TRP A 128 -0.42 -19.65 4.37
C TRP A 128 0.32 -19.55 5.71
N VAL A 129 -0.19 -18.69 6.59
CA VAL A 129 0.33 -18.47 7.94
C VAL A 129 -0.80 -18.35 8.96
N SER A 130 -0.43 -18.49 10.23
CA SER A 130 -1.36 -18.37 11.35
C SER A 130 -1.80 -16.92 11.54
N TYR A 131 -3.04 -16.74 11.98
CA TYR A 131 -3.56 -15.45 12.38
C TYR A 131 -4.51 -15.62 13.57
N ASN A 132 -4.15 -15.03 14.70
CA ASN A 132 -4.93 -15.06 15.94
C ASN A 132 -5.47 -16.47 16.28
N LEU A 133 -4.61 -17.50 16.13
CA LEU A 133 -5.03 -18.90 16.21
C LEU A 133 -5.89 -19.17 17.45
N ASN A 134 -7.08 -19.76 17.22
CA ASN A 134 -8.06 -20.11 18.25
C ASN A 134 -8.55 -18.93 19.11
N THR A 135 -8.38 -17.70 18.63
CA THR A 135 -8.93 -16.50 19.26
C THR A 135 -10.16 -16.05 18.49
N GLU A 136 -11.28 -15.89 19.19
CA GLU A 136 -12.48 -15.29 18.58
C GLU A 136 -12.16 -13.86 18.15
N THR A 137 -12.28 -13.58 16.86
CA THR A 137 -12.10 -12.24 16.29
C THR A 137 -13.37 -11.88 15.54
N LYS A 138 -14.10 -10.90 16.04
CA LYS A 138 -15.34 -10.42 15.44
C LYS A 138 -15.03 -9.40 14.35
N TYR A 139 -15.71 -9.50 13.22
CA TYR A 139 -15.67 -8.46 12.19
C TYR A 139 -16.78 -7.45 12.50
N ASP A 140 -16.47 -6.50 13.38
CA ASP A 140 -17.37 -5.46 13.90
C ASP A 140 -16.93 -4.04 13.49
N TYR A 141 -17.59 -3.01 14.04
CA TYR A 141 -17.28 -1.60 13.76
C TYR A 141 -15.79 -1.23 13.88
N SER A 142 -15.05 -1.85 14.80
CA SER A 142 -13.62 -1.61 14.96
C SER A 142 -12.81 -1.99 13.71
N CYS A 143 -13.30 -2.96 12.94
CA CYS A 143 -12.76 -3.36 11.64
C CYS A 143 -13.32 -2.52 10.49
N PHE A 144 -14.64 -2.26 10.46
CA PHE A 144 -15.31 -1.59 9.34
C PHE A 144 -14.78 -0.19 9.07
N LYS A 145 -14.51 0.57 10.15
CA LYS A 145 -14.13 1.98 10.06
C LYS A 145 -12.92 2.24 9.15
N CYS A 146 -12.06 1.24 8.94
CA CYS A 146 -10.91 1.32 8.04
C CYS A 146 -11.02 0.45 6.78
N HIS A 147 -12.08 -0.34 6.61
CA HIS A 147 -12.22 -1.34 5.56
C HIS A 147 -13.49 -1.21 4.70
N THR A 148 -14.40 -0.30 5.05
CA THR A 148 -15.71 -0.13 4.39
C THR A 148 -16.12 1.34 4.25
N THR A 149 -17.00 1.65 3.31
CA THR A 149 -17.63 2.96 3.15
C THR A 149 -18.86 3.09 4.04
N GLY A 150 -19.00 4.23 4.72
CA GLY A 150 -20.19 4.53 5.53
C GLY A 150 -20.32 3.65 6.77
N ALA A 151 -19.19 3.28 7.38
CA ALA A 151 -19.19 2.50 8.61
C ALA A 151 -19.97 3.21 9.73
N SER A 152 -20.93 2.50 10.33
CA SER A 152 -21.73 2.96 11.46
C SER A 152 -21.58 2.00 12.63
N PRO A 153 -21.45 2.49 13.88
CA PRO A 153 -21.45 1.64 15.06
C PRO A 153 -22.83 1.06 15.38
N THR A 154 -23.90 1.55 14.74
CA THR A 154 -25.29 1.12 14.98
C THR A 154 -25.73 0.02 14.01
N GLY A 155 -26.64 -0.84 14.48
CA GLY A 155 -27.20 -1.97 13.70
C GLY A 155 -26.27 -3.18 13.66
N SER A 156 -26.51 -4.07 12.70
CA SER A 156 -25.64 -5.23 12.42
C SER A 156 -25.73 -5.64 10.95
N TRP A 157 -24.59 -5.80 10.30
CA TRP A 157 -24.53 -6.38 8.94
C TRP A 157 -24.84 -7.88 8.92
N THR A 158 -24.80 -8.56 10.07
CA THR A 158 -25.18 -9.98 10.22
C THR A 158 -26.63 -10.18 10.63
N GLY A 159 -27.35 -9.10 10.95
CA GLY A 159 -28.70 -9.15 11.52
C GLY A 159 -28.75 -9.36 13.04
N ASN A 160 -27.63 -9.65 13.71
CA ASN A 160 -27.56 -9.80 15.17
C ASN A 160 -26.60 -8.78 15.81
N ALA A 161 -27.14 -7.64 16.24
CA ALA A 161 -26.35 -6.55 16.83
C ALA A 161 -25.79 -6.86 18.23
N ALA A 162 -26.38 -7.81 18.96
CA ALA A 162 -25.87 -8.25 20.25
C ALA A 162 -24.56 -9.05 20.09
N GLU A 163 -24.40 -9.76 18.97
CA GLU A 163 -23.17 -10.49 18.67
C GLU A 163 -22.15 -9.68 17.91
N ILE A 164 -22.58 -9.04 16.80
CA ILE A 164 -21.73 -8.29 15.88
C ILE A 164 -22.37 -6.92 15.63
N ALA A 165 -21.84 -5.89 16.29
CA ALA A 165 -22.33 -4.53 16.17
C ALA A 165 -21.76 -3.79 14.95
N GLY A 166 -22.60 -2.96 14.35
CA GLY A 166 -22.27 -2.03 13.30
C GLY A 166 -22.72 -2.47 11.91
N THR A 167 -22.85 -1.47 11.04
CA THR A 167 -23.22 -1.62 9.63
C THR A 167 -22.26 -0.82 8.75
N PHE A 168 -22.36 -0.98 7.44
CA PHE A 168 -21.65 -0.18 6.45
C PHE A 168 -22.50 -0.10 5.18
N SER A 169 -22.24 0.91 4.35
CA SER A 169 -22.97 1.13 3.11
C SER A 169 -22.40 0.33 1.95
N GLU A 170 -21.06 0.23 1.85
CA GLU A 170 -20.39 -0.56 0.80
C GLU A 170 -19.12 -1.26 1.33
N PRO A 171 -18.80 -2.46 0.83
CA PRO A 171 -17.52 -3.10 1.12
C PRO A 171 -16.36 -2.39 0.41
N GLY A 172 -15.24 -2.26 1.12
CA GLY A 172 -14.07 -1.51 0.68
C GLY A 172 -14.22 0.00 0.90
N ILE A 173 -13.11 0.73 0.80
CA ILE A 173 -13.11 2.19 0.83
C ILE A 173 -13.41 2.69 -0.58
N ARG A 174 -14.65 3.13 -0.78
CA ARG A 174 -15.18 3.65 -2.04
C ARG A 174 -15.25 5.18 -2.03
N CYS A 175 -15.91 5.80 -3.02
CA CYS A 175 -15.90 7.25 -3.23
C CYS A 175 -16.38 8.01 -1.97
N GLU A 176 -17.56 7.64 -1.45
CA GLU A 176 -18.16 8.24 -0.26
C GLU A 176 -17.40 7.89 1.03
N GLY A 177 -16.52 6.88 0.98
CA GLY A 177 -15.62 6.54 2.07
C GLY A 177 -14.63 7.67 2.37
N CYS A 178 -14.28 8.49 1.38
CA CYS A 178 -13.46 9.69 1.54
C CYS A 178 -14.28 10.98 1.49
N HIS A 179 -15.27 11.05 0.60
CA HIS A 179 -16.03 12.28 0.33
C HIS A 179 -17.25 12.50 1.23
N GLY A 180 -17.64 11.49 2.03
CA GLY A 180 -18.87 11.51 2.81
C GLY A 180 -20.11 11.11 1.99
N PRO A 181 -21.31 11.08 2.62
CA PRO A 181 -22.55 10.72 1.94
C PRO A 181 -22.86 11.70 0.80
N GLY A 182 -23.29 11.18 -0.35
CA GLY A 182 -23.38 11.93 -1.60
C GLY A 182 -24.78 12.36 -2.00
N SER A 183 -25.83 12.11 -1.20
CA SER A 183 -27.22 12.33 -1.60
C SER A 183 -27.52 13.74 -2.11
N ASP A 184 -27.04 14.77 -1.41
CA ASP A 184 -27.34 16.16 -1.78
C ASP A 184 -26.48 16.62 -2.95
N HIS A 185 -25.23 16.13 -3.02
CA HIS A 185 -24.37 16.36 -4.17
C HIS A 185 -24.99 15.74 -5.43
N MET A 186 -25.54 14.52 -5.35
CA MET A 186 -26.21 13.89 -6.48
C MET A 186 -27.48 14.63 -6.90
N ALA A 187 -28.24 15.19 -5.94
CA ALA A 187 -29.43 15.98 -6.22
C ALA A 187 -29.11 17.32 -6.92
N ASN A 188 -27.94 17.92 -6.64
CA ASN A 188 -27.48 19.14 -7.29
C ASN A 188 -25.94 19.13 -7.51
N PRO A 189 -25.44 18.42 -8.54
CA PRO A 189 -24.01 18.15 -8.70
C PRO A 189 -23.16 19.37 -9.07
N VAL A 190 -23.80 20.44 -9.56
CA VAL A 190 -23.12 21.69 -9.92
C VAL A 190 -23.10 22.66 -8.74
N GLY A 191 -24.18 22.74 -7.97
CA GLY A 191 -24.34 23.71 -6.88
C GLY A 191 -23.89 23.22 -5.50
N VAL A 192 -23.84 21.92 -5.28
CA VAL A 192 -23.49 21.31 -3.99
C VAL A 192 -22.21 20.51 -4.15
N LYS A 193 -21.23 20.69 -3.26
CA LYS A 193 -20.04 19.83 -3.20
C LYS A 193 -20.28 18.66 -2.25
N PRO A 194 -19.53 17.56 -2.37
CA PRO A 194 -19.54 16.51 -1.36
C PRO A 194 -19.21 17.07 0.04
N PRO A 195 -19.69 16.43 1.12
CA PRO A 195 -19.49 16.91 2.49
C PRO A 195 -18.02 17.09 2.90
N VAL A 196 -17.12 16.21 2.43
CA VAL A 196 -15.70 16.25 2.77
C VAL A 196 -14.88 16.76 1.58
N THR A 197 -14.27 17.93 1.75
CA THR A 197 -13.43 18.58 0.72
C THR A 197 -12.23 19.30 1.35
N GLY A 198 -11.34 19.85 0.51
CA GLY A 198 -10.25 20.72 0.96
C GLY A 198 -9.30 20.02 1.94
N THR A 199 -8.88 20.74 2.98
CA THR A 199 -7.91 20.26 3.99
C THR A 199 -8.38 19.01 4.71
N ASP A 200 -9.68 18.90 5.01
CA ASP A 200 -10.24 17.73 5.69
C ASP A 200 -10.06 16.45 4.87
N LEU A 201 -10.24 16.55 3.55
CA LEU A 201 -9.99 15.44 2.62
C LEU A 201 -8.49 15.12 2.50
N GLN A 202 -7.63 16.14 2.59
CA GLN A 202 -6.19 16.01 2.36
C GLN A 202 -5.40 15.49 3.57
N ILE A 203 -5.91 15.70 4.80
CA ILE A 203 -5.24 15.35 6.06
C ILE A 203 -6.14 14.49 6.94
N THR A 204 -7.27 15.05 7.37
CA THR A 204 -8.12 14.48 8.42
C THR A 204 -8.65 13.11 8.03
N LYS A 205 -9.11 12.98 6.78
CA LYS A 205 -9.77 11.76 6.31
C LYS A 205 -8.84 10.57 6.20
N CYS A 206 -7.60 10.80 5.75
CA CYS A 206 -6.56 9.76 5.74
C CYS A 206 -6.29 9.26 7.17
N GLY A 207 -6.32 10.17 8.15
CA GLY A 207 -6.16 9.92 9.58
C GLY A 207 -7.12 8.89 10.15
N GLU A 208 -8.35 8.79 9.65
CA GLU A 208 -9.31 7.83 10.19
C GLU A 208 -8.84 6.37 10.06
N CYS A 209 -7.99 6.09 9.05
CA CYS A 209 -7.53 4.74 8.73
C CYS A 209 -6.02 4.54 8.86
N HIS A 210 -5.23 5.57 8.54
CA HIS A 210 -3.76 5.51 8.47
C HIS A 210 -3.07 6.07 9.73
N GLN A 211 -3.74 5.94 10.88
CA GLN A 211 -3.17 6.22 12.19
C GLN A 211 -3.75 5.24 13.22
N ARG A 212 -2.97 4.91 14.27
CA ARG A 212 -3.51 4.29 15.49
C ARG A 212 -3.22 5.15 16.71
N GLY A 213 -4.07 5.01 17.74
CA GLY A 213 -3.90 5.73 19.01
C GLY A 213 -4.27 7.21 18.97
N GLY A 214 -5.08 7.65 18.00
CA GLY A 214 -5.63 9.00 17.93
C GLY A 214 -4.62 10.06 17.48
N THR A 215 -4.71 11.26 18.07
CA THR A 215 -3.86 12.43 17.75
C THR A 215 -2.43 12.38 18.31
N THR A 216 -2.03 11.25 18.91
CA THR A 216 -0.68 11.10 19.46
C THR A 216 0.34 10.82 18.36
N ASN A 217 1.57 11.33 18.47
CA ASN A 217 2.68 10.98 17.58
C ASN A 217 3.28 9.60 17.92
N ALA A 218 2.62 8.78 18.73
CA ALA A 218 3.07 7.44 19.02
C ALA A 218 2.98 6.58 17.76
N ILE A 219 4.07 5.87 17.45
CA ILE A 219 4.13 4.95 16.30
C ILE A 219 4.21 3.52 16.86
N PRO A 220 3.12 2.75 16.88
CA PRO A 220 3.11 1.37 17.32
C PRO A 220 4.11 0.49 16.56
N ALA A 221 4.78 -0.38 17.30
CA ALA A 221 5.72 -1.36 16.79
C ALA A 221 5.44 -2.74 17.38
N GLY A 222 5.98 -3.77 16.75
CA GLY A 222 5.87 -5.15 17.20
C GLY A 222 6.71 -6.08 16.35
N GLY A 223 7.30 -7.11 16.97
CA GLY A 223 8.15 -8.08 16.26
C GLY A 223 9.39 -7.46 15.60
N GLY A 224 9.84 -6.29 16.06
CA GLY A 224 10.98 -5.56 15.49
C GLY A 224 10.67 -4.75 14.22
N TYR A 225 9.39 -4.50 13.94
CA TYR A 225 8.92 -3.67 12.81
C TYR A 225 7.88 -2.67 13.28
N ILE A 226 7.67 -1.59 12.51
CA ILE A 226 6.52 -0.71 12.68
C ILE A 226 5.25 -1.50 12.33
N GLN A 227 4.17 -1.31 13.08
CA GLN A 227 2.90 -1.93 12.70
C GLN A 227 2.36 -1.30 11.40
N HIS A 228 1.49 -1.98 10.68
CA HIS A 228 0.90 -1.40 9.47
C HIS A 228 -0.23 -0.42 9.83
N HIS A 229 -0.33 0.63 9.02
CA HIS A 229 -1.26 1.77 9.13
C HIS A 229 -0.86 2.89 10.12
N GLU A 230 0.45 3.11 10.32
CA GLU A 230 0.97 4.20 11.18
C GLU A 230 1.53 5.40 10.41
N GLN A 231 1.30 5.47 9.09
CA GLN A 231 2.01 6.43 8.21
C GLN A 231 1.80 7.89 8.62
N ILE A 232 0.65 8.24 9.19
CA ILE A 232 0.40 9.60 9.68
C ILE A 232 1.19 9.89 10.95
N ASN A 233 1.24 8.95 11.90
CA ASN A 233 2.05 9.10 13.11
C ASN A 233 3.55 9.22 12.75
N GLU A 234 4.01 8.42 11.78
CA GLU A 234 5.36 8.47 11.23
C GLU A 234 5.66 9.84 10.61
N MET A 235 4.76 10.34 9.75
CA MET A 235 4.92 11.61 9.07
C MET A 235 4.95 12.79 10.05
N ARG A 236 4.06 12.80 11.04
CA ARG A 236 4.00 13.81 12.11
C ARG A 236 5.19 13.77 13.05
N SER A 237 5.87 12.63 13.11
CA SER A 237 7.13 12.46 13.84
C SER A 237 8.36 12.84 12.98
N SER A 238 8.19 13.80 12.07
CA SER A 238 9.23 14.26 11.16
C SER A 238 9.01 15.72 10.77
N LYS A 239 10.05 16.35 10.21
CA LYS A 239 9.98 17.72 9.68
C LYS A 239 9.02 17.92 8.50
N HIS A 240 8.49 16.84 7.92
CA HIS A 240 7.52 16.95 6.83
C HIS A 240 6.07 17.07 7.32
N GLY A 241 5.80 16.86 8.61
CA GLY A 241 4.43 16.87 9.14
C GLY A 241 4.32 17.28 10.60
N ASP A 242 5.34 17.92 11.17
CA ASP A 242 5.37 18.34 12.58
C ASP A 242 4.69 19.71 12.81
N GLY A 243 4.02 20.28 11.80
CA GLY A 243 3.44 21.61 11.88
C GLY A 243 4.48 22.75 11.88
N LYS A 244 5.76 22.47 11.64
CA LYS A 244 6.84 23.49 11.62
C LYS A 244 7.43 23.62 10.22
N GLY A 245 7.39 24.83 9.65
CA GLY A 245 7.94 25.10 8.32
C GLY A 245 6.99 24.62 7.21
N VAL A 246 7.49 23.81 6.27
CA VAL A 246 6.66 23.26 5.18
C VAL A 246 5.92 22.03 5.70
N ASP A 247 4.73 22.26 6.26
CA ASP A 247 3.84 21.22 6.76
C ASP A 247 3.13 20.52 5.58
N LEU A 248 3.65 19.36 5.19
CA LEU A 248 3.09 18.59 4.07
C LEU A 248 1.90 17.75 4.54
N THR A 249 1.06 17.39 3.58
CA THR A 249 -0.08 16.49 3.77
C THR A 249 0.14 15.20 2.99
N CYS A 250 -0.64 14.16 3.27
CA CYS A 250 -0.63 12.94 2.46
C CYS A 250 -0.91 13.27 0.98
N ALA A 251 -1.91 14.13 0.75
CA ALA A 251 -2.29 14.60 -0.57
C ALA A 251 -1.28 15.60 -1.19
N SER A 252 -0.27 16.08 -0.47
CA SER A 252 0.81 16.87 -1.07
C SER A 252 1.68 15.99 -1.97
N CYS A 253 1.93 14.75 -1.56
CA CYS A 253 2.78 13.82 -2.29
C CYS A 253 1.98 12.79 -3.09
N HIS A 254 0.79 12.39 -2.61
CA HIS A 254 0.01 11.31 -3.20
C HIS A 254 -1.22 11.81 -3.97
N ASP A 255 -1.50 11.17 -5.10
CA ASP A 255 -2.83 11.13 -5.69
C ASP A 255 -3.56 9.89 -5.16
N ALA A 256 -4.67 10.11 -4.46
CA ALA A 256 -5.43 9.04 -3.81
C ALA A 256 -6.20 8.17 -4.81
N HIS A 257 -6.41 8.66 -6.04
CA HIS A 257 -7.13 7.92 -7.09
C HIS A 257 -6.21 7.03 -7.92
N ILE A 258 -4.89 7.23 -7.90
CA ILE A 258 -3.97 6.47 -8.76
C ILE A 258 -3.30 5.34 -7.98
N ALA A 259 -3.20 4.16 -8.59
CA ALA A 259 -2.60 2.99 -7.98
C ALA A 259 -1.11 3.19 -7.68
N LEU A 260 -0.73 3.17 -6.38
CA LEU A 260 0.67 3.26 -5.96
C LEU A 260 1.38 1.90 -5.93
N LYS A 261 0.73 0.86 -5.40
CA LYS A 261 1.31 -0.49 -5.25
C LYS A 261 1.50 -1.19 -6.60
N TYR A 262 0.58 -0.95 -7.53
CA TYR A 262 0.57 -1.53 -8.87
C TYR A 262 0.56 -0.42 -9.92
N PRO A 263 1.68 0.31 -10.11
CA PRO A 263 1.72 1.45 -11.01
C PRO A 263 1.45 1.09 -12.48
N LYS A 264 1.64 -0.18 -12.89
CA LYS A 264 1.28 -0.67 -14.23
C LYS A 264 -0.24 -0.77 -14.47
N ALA A 265 -1.04 -0.79 -13.41
CA ALA A 265 -2.49 -0.78 -13.54
C ALA A 265 -2.98 0.62 -13.94
N ALA A 266 -2.26 1.67 -13.51
CA ALA A 266 -2.63 3.05 -13.81
C ALA A 266 -2.58 3.34 -15.31
N GLY A 267 -3.44 4.27 -15.75
CA GLY A 267 -3.42 4.78 -17.12
C GLY A 267 -2.05 5.31 -17.55
N ASN A 268 -1.77 5.28 -18.86
CA ASN A 268 -0.48 5.67 -19.41
C ASN A 268 -0.07 7.09 -18.95
N GLY A 269 1.13 7.20 -18.38
CA GLY A 269 1.70 8.46 -17.89
C GLY A 269 1.21 8.91 -16.51
N LEU A 270 0.20 8.25 -15.95
CA LEU A 270 -0.31 8.57 -14.61
C LEU A 270 0.62 8.03 -13.52
N LYS A 271 0.79 8.83 -12.46
CA LYS A 271 1.64 8.49 -11.32
C LYS A 271 0.94 8.86 -10.03
N ALA A 272 0.91 7.92 -9.09
CA ALA A 272 0.38 8.15 -7.76
C ALA A 272 1.25 9.11 -6.93
N ILE A 273 2.54 9.26 -7.25
CA ILE A 273 3.44 10.23 -6.61
C ILE A 273 3.52 11.49 -7.45
N LYS A 274 3.06 12.61 -6.89
CA LYS A 274 2.99 13.92 -7.54
C LYS A 274 4.24 14.77 -7.34
N VAL A 275 4.95 14.55 -6.23
CA VAL A 275 6.14 15.34 -5.85
C VAL A 275 7.29 14.40 -5.55
N ASN A 276 8.41 14.60 -6.25
CA ASN A 276 9.65 13.88 -5.99
C ASN A 276 10.49 14.60 -4.94
N CYS A 277 11.34 13.86 -4.22
CA CYS A 277 12.19 14.42 -3.16
C CYS A 277 13.08 15.56 -3.69
N GLN A 278 13.61 15.41 -4.90
CA GLN A 278 14.52 16.35 -5.55
C GLN A 278 13.87 17.70 -5.87
N THR A 279 12.54 17.77 -5.94
CA THR A 279 11.82 19.03 -6.14
C THR A 279 12.10 20.01 -5.00
N CYS A 280 12.20 19.53 -3.76
CA CYS A 280 12.52 20.34 -2.58
C CYS A 280 13.97 20.15 -2.10
N HIS A 281 14.62 19.08 -2.52
CA HIS A 281 15.98 18.71 -2.12
C HIS A 281 16.95 18.65 -3.31
N ALA A 282 16.93 19.65 -4.18
CA ALA A 282 17.74 19.68 -5.41
C ALA A 282 19.25 19.49 -5.17
N ASN A 283 19.75 19.94 -4.02
CA ASN A 283 21.16 19.83 -3.63
C ASN A 283 21.51 18.49 -2.96
N LYS A 284 20.63 17.49 -3.04
CA LYS A 284 20.85 16.16 -2.47
C LYS A 284 21.00 15.14 -3.58
N GLN A 285 22.20 14.60 -3.69
CA GLN A 285 22.55 13.53 -4.63
C GLN A 285 23.50 12.55 -3.94
N ILE A 286 23.36 11.27 -4.25
CA ILE A 286 24.30 10.24 -3.78
C ILE A 286 25.42 10.12 -4.80
N LEU A 287 26.63 10.45 -4.38
CA LEU A 287 27.83 10.36 -5.21
C LEU A 287 28.73 9.23 -4.71
N VAL A 288 29.20 8.38 -5.63
CA VAL A 288 30.22 7.36 -5.37
C VAL A 288 31.37 7.60 -6.33
N ASN A 289 32.57 7.84 -5.79
CA ASN A 289 33.77 8.21 -6.54
C ASN A 289 33.50 9.34 -7.55
N GLY A 290 32.80 10.39 -7.10
CA GLY A 290 32.44 11.56 -7.92
C GLY A 290 31.33 11.33 -8.96
N LYS A 291 30.79 10.11 -9.07
CA LYS A 291 29.72 9.79 -10.03
C LYS A 291 28.37 9.62 -9.33
N PRO A 292 27.28 10.12 -9.92
CA PRO A 292 25.92 9.85 -9.44
C PRO A 292 25.66 8.35 -9.39
N LYS A 293 25.12 7.88 -8.27
CA LYS A 293 24.62 6.51 -8.16
C LYS A 293 23.11 6.50 -8.41
N SER A 294 22.66 5.56 -9.24
CA SER A 294 21.24 5.40 -9.61
C SER A 294 20.46 4.70 -8.49
N ILE A 295 20.23 5.39 -7.37
CA ILE A 295 19.41 4.92 -6.25
C ILE A 295 18.32 5.94 -5.98
N ASP A 296 17.08 5.48 -5.83
CA ASP A 296 15.95 6.36 -5.49
C ASP A 296 16.02 6.75 -4.02
N CYS A 297 15.72 8.01 -3.68
CA CYS A 297 15.76 8.51 -2.29
C CYS A 297 14.93 7.64 -1.33
N VAL A 298 13.78 7.15 -1.83
CA VAL A 298 12.83 6.30 -1.09
C VAL A 298 13.37 4.90 -0.79
N ASP A 299 14.49 4.48 -1.39
CA ASP A 299 15.11 3.20 -1.05
C ASP A 299 15.74 3.24 0.34
N CYS A 300 16.35 4.37 0.73
CA CYS A 300 16.97 4.54 2.04
C CYS A 300 16.03 5.27 3.01
N HIS A 301 15.44 6.37 2.56
CA HIS A 301 14.63 7.27 3.40
C HIS A 301 13.18 6.82 3.57
N MET A 302 12.73 5.83 2.81
CA MET A 302 11.41 5.22 2.99
C MET A 302 11.54 3.70 2.87
N ALA A 303 12.54 3.14 3.56
CA ALA A 303 12.77 1.71 3.62
C ALA A 303 11.53 0.97 4.16
N GLN A 304 11.40 -0.30 3.84
CA GLN A 304 10.28 -1.11 4.33
C GLN A 304 10.53 -1.50 5.80
N ALA A 305 10.26 -0.57 6.72
CA ALA A 305 10.37 -0.81 8.16
C ALA A 305 9.03 -1.22 8.80
N GLY A 306 7.93 -1.10 8.06
CA GLY A 306 6.60 -1.52 8.51
C GLY A 306 6.25 -2.95 8.05
N LYS A 307 5.49 -3.66 8.89
CA LYS A 307 5.00 -5.01 8.61
C LYS A 307 3.48 -5.09 8.61
N SER A 308 2.94 -5.47 7.45
CA SER A 308 1.56 -5.86 7.23
C SER A 308 1.40 -7.38 7.22
N ALA A 309 2.16 -8.08 6.38
CA ALA A 309 2.03 -9.51 6.14
C ALA A 309 3.38 -10.22 6.31
N VAL A 310 4.39 -9.78 5.56
CA VAL A 310 5.69 -10.44 5.48
C VAL A 310 6.82 -9.57 6.01
N SER A 311 7.82 -10.25 6.51
CA SER A 311 9.09 -9.66 6.92
C SER A 311 10.20 -10.64 6.58
N VAL A 312 11.28 -10.14 6.01
CA VAL A 312 12.44 -10.92 5.58
C VAL A 312 13.68 -10.35 6.26
N GLN A 313 14.51 -11.27 6.74
CA GLN A 313 15.89 -10.97 7.14
C GLN A 313 16.82 -11.72 6.19
N THR A 314 17.73 -10.99 5.55
CA THR A 314 18.77 -11.55 4.69
C THR A 314 20.11 -11.08 5.21
N GLY A 315 20.89 -12.00 5.78
CA GLY A 315 22.09 -11.63 6.55
C GLY A 315 21.74 -10.64 7.66
N ASN A 316 22.40 -9.48 7.66
CA ASN A 316 22.15 -8.39 8.61
C ASN A 316 21.09 -7.37 8.12
N GLY A 317 20.54 -7.57 6.92
CA GLY A 317 19.53 -6.69 6.33
C GLY A 317 18.11 -7.06 6.75
N LEU A 318 17.31 -6.05 7.08
CA LEU A 318 15.91 -6.22 7.47
C LEU A 318 14.96 -5.53 6.49
N ARG A 319 13.87 -6.22 6.16
CA ARG A 319 12.84 -5.71 5.27
C ARG A 319 11.45 -6.19 5.71
N GLY A 320 10.54 -5.28 5.99
CA GLY A 320 9.11 -5.54 6.04
C GLY A 320 8.48 -5.49 4.65
N ASP A 321 7.21 -5.11 4.57
CA ASP A 321 6.46 -5.02 3.32
C ASP A 321 5.68 -3.72 3.16
N VAL A 322 5.78 -2.81 4.13
CA VAL A 322 5.23 -1.46 4.09
C VAL A 322 6.36 -0.44 4.20
N LYS A 323 6.41 0.49 3.24
CA LYS A 323 7.35 1.62 3.28
C LYS A 323 6.99 2.55 4.44
N THR A 324 8.00 2.90 5.22
CA THR A 324 7.91 3.88 6.29
C THR A 324 7.81 5.31 5.73
N HIS A 325 7.15 6.18 6.49
CA HIS A 325 7.16 7.63 6.32
C HIS A 325 8.05 8.30 7.38
N ILE A 326 9.09 7.59 7.84
CA ILE A 326 10.19 8.14 8.63
C ILE A 326 11.36 8.40 7.70
N TRP A 327 11.65 9.66 7.40
CA TRP A 327 12.73 10.02 6.47
C TRP A 327 14.10 10.17 7.12
N LYS A 328 14.17 10.51 8.41
CA LYS A 328 15.44 10.68 9.11
C LYS A 328 16.12 9.31 9.28
N ILE A 329 17.42 9.24 9.00
CA ILE A 329 18.23 8.04 9.22
C ILE A 329 19.18 8.31 10.39
N ASN A 330 19.20 7.41 11.37
CA ASN A 330 20.20 7.37 12.41
C ASN A 330 21.48 6.76 11.84
N THR A 331 22.52 7.58 11.69
CA THR A 331 23.79 7.20 11.07
C THR A 331 24.79 6.59 12.05
N LYS A 332 24.43 6.40 13.33
CA LYS A 332 25.27 5.73 14.33
C LYS A 332 25.31 4.21 14.09
N ALA A 333 26.39 3.57 14.51
CA ALA A 333 26.52 2.11 14.50
C ALA A 333 25.67 1.49 15.61
N VAL A 334 24.37 1.42 15.39
CA VAL A 334 23.38 0.85 16.30
C VAL A 334 22.46 -0.08 15.54
N THR A 335 21.99 -1.12 16.20
CA THR A 335 21.06 -2.09 15.62
C THR A 335 19.62 -1.57 15.64
N LYS A 336 18.72 -2.28 14.95
CA LYS A 336 17.29 -1.96 14.89
C LYS A 336 16.62 -1.79 16.25
N ASP A 337 17.12 -2.44 17.29
CA ASP A 337 16.52 -2.37 18.63
C ASP A 337 16.61 -0.95 19.22
N SER A 338 17.59 -0.15 18.77
CA SER A 338 17.70 1.28 19.14
C SER A 338 16.59 2.16 18.56
N MET A 339 15.90 1.69 17.51
CA MET A 339 14.76 2.38 16.89
C MET A 339 13.52 2.32 17.77
N PHE A 340 13.41 1.34 18.66
CA PHE A 340 12.21 1.07 19.42
C PHE A 340 12.36 1.45 20.90
N THR A 341 11.23 1.62 21.58
CA THR A 341 11.19 1.71 23.04
C THR A 341 11.72 0.43 23.69
N PRO A 342 12.15 0.44 24.97
CA PRO A 342 12.70 -0.76 25.63
C PRO A 342 11.77 -1.98 25.60
N ASP A 343 10.46 -1.75 25.69
CA ASP A 343 9.42 -2.78 25.58
C ASP A 343 9.11 -3.21 24.12
N LYS A 344 9.76 -2.56 23.15
CA LYS A 344 9.60 -2.74 21.69
C LYS A 344 8.18 -2.49 21.18
N ALA A 345 7.32 -1.85 21.97
CA ALA A 345 5.92 -1.61 21.63
C ALA A 345 5.72 -0.37 20.74
N LYS A 346 6.71 0.53 20.68
CA LYS A 346 6.65 1.77 19.90
C LYS A 346 8.00 2.12 19.27
N VAL A 347 7.99 2.94 18.22
CA VAL A 347 9.19 3.63 17.75
C VAL A 347 9.58 4.70 18.76
N LYS A 348 10.88 4.79 19.05
CA LYS A 348 11.45 5.80 19.93
C LYS A 348 11.56 7.14 19.20
N LEU A 349 11.08 8.20 19.85
CA LEU A 349 11.22 9.58 19.39
C LEU A 349 12.38 10.26 20.11
N ASP A 350 13.07 11.18 19.43
CA ASP A 350 14.07 12.05 20.05
C ASP A 350 13.42 13.20 20.85
N ALA A 351 14.25 14.04 21.48
CA ALA A 351 13.77 15.16 22.31
C ALA A 351 12.92 16.19 21.54
N ASN A 352 12.99 16.20 20.20
CA ASN A 352 12.17 17.07 19.36
C ASN A 352 10.91 16.36 18.84
N GLY A 353 10.67 15.11 19.26
CA GLY A 353 9.55 14.29 18.78
C GLY A 353 9.80 13.61 17.44
N TYR A 354 11.05 13.52 16.96
CA TYR A 354 11.33 12.91 15.67
C TYR A 354 11.75 11.44 15.75
N ALA A 355 11.20 10.64 14.84
CA ALA A 355 11.62 9.25 14.64
C ALA A 355 12.82 9.17 13.68
N ALA A 356 13.58 8.08 13.75
CA ALA A 356 14.68 7.83 12.82
C ALA A 356 14.83 6.34 12.50
N LEU A 357 15.06 6.01 11.21
CA LEU A 357 15.39 4.67 10.76
C LEU A 357 16.80 4.27 11.14
N THR A 358 17.01 3.00 11.49
CA THR A 358 18.36 2.44 11.65
C THR A 358 18.91 1.92 10.32
N LEU A 359 20.22 1.68 10.31
CA LEU A 359 20.95 1.25 9.11
C LEU A 359 20.61 -0.19 8.70
N ASP A 360 20.06 -1.01 9.60
CA ASP A 360 19.57 -2.36 9.29
C ASP A 360 18.51 -2.34 8.19
N PHE A 361 17.61 -1.34 8.23
CA PHE A 361 16.59 -1.11 7.21
C PHE A 361 17.11 -0.29 6.03
N ALA A 362 17.84 0.78 6.29
CA ALA A 362 18.22 1.75 5.26
C ALA A 362 19.38 1.27 4.36
N CYS A 363 20.34 0.53 4.91
CA CYS A 363 21.56 0.15 4.21
C CYS A 363 21.70 -1.37 4.06
N LEU A 364 21.52 -2.12 5.15
CA LEU A 364 21.87 -3.54 5.18
C LEU A 364 20.91 -4.40 4.35
N LYS A 365 19.72 -3.90 3.96
CA LYS A 365 18.83 -4.56 3.00
C LYS A 365 19.50 -4.86 1.64
N CYS A 366 20.46 -4.03 1.22
CA CYS A 366 21.25 -4.21 -0.01
C CYS A 366 22.67 -4.70 0.30
N HIS A 367 23.14 -4.49 1.53
CA HIS A 367 24.48 -4.84 2.00
C HIS A 367 24.42 -5.93 3.06
N THR A 368 23.78 -7.05 2.71
CA THR A 368 23.35 -8.10 3.64
C THR A 368 24.48 -8.79 4.39
N THR A 369 25.69 -8.80 3.82
CA THR A 369 26.89 -9.39 4.44
C THR A 369 27.68 -8.41 5.30
N GLN A 370 27.28 -7.13 5.32
CA GLN A 370 27.95 -6.07 6.09
C GLN A 370 27.25 -5.84 7.43
N ASP A 371 27.89 -5.15 8.36
CA ASP A 371 27.33 -4.82 9.67
C ASP A 371 27.01 -3.32 9.81
N VAL A 372 26.41 -2.95 10.95
CA VAL A 372 26.05 -1.56 11.26
C VAL A 372 27.26 -0.65 11.44
N THR A 373 28.43 -1.20 11.80
CA THR A 373 29.69 -0.46 11.91
C THR A 373 30.17 -0.02 10.53
N TRP A 374 30.20 -0.94 9.57
CA TRP A 374 30.48 -0.69 8.17
C TRP A 374 29.51 0.35 7.60
N ALA A 375 28.21 0.16 7.81
CA ALA A 375 27.20 1.08 7.29
C ALA A 375 27.35 2.49 7.88
N SER A 376 27.63 2.60 9.19
CA SER A 376 27.81 3.88 9.88
C SER A 376 29.03 4.66 9.35
N GLY A 377 30.08 3.94 8.94
CA GLY A 377 31.27 4.55 8.30
C GLY A 377 30.95 5.31 7.01
N TYR A 378 29.89 4.93 6.29
CA TYR A 378 29.49 5.57 5.03
C TYR A 378 28.28 6.52 5.18
N ALA A 379 27.39 6.28 6.14
CA ALA A 379 26.09 6.96 6.19
C ALA A 379 26.16 8.46 6.54
N LYS A 380 27.17 8.91 7.31
CA LYS A 380 27.23 10.28 7.86
C LYS A 380 27.40 11.37 6.79
N GLU A 381 28.25 11.14 5.80
CA GLU A 381 28.68 12.18 4.84
C GLU A 381 28.18 11.94 3.41
N ILE A 382 27.33 10.93 3.21
CA ILE A 382 26.89 10.47 1.89
C ILE A 382 26.27 11.56 1.01
N HIS A 383 25.61 12.56 1.62
CA HIS A 383 24.98 13.68 0.93
C HIS A 383 25.85 14.95 0.83
N LYS A 384 27.00 15.00 1.51
CA LYS A 384 27.86 16.19 1.56
C LYS A 384 29.09 16.00 0.68
N ASN A 385 29.83 14.93 0.93
CA ASN A 385 31.13 14.69 0.29
C ASN A 385 31.10 13.48 -0.67
N GLY A 386 29.94 12.81 -0.76
CA GLY A 386 29.84 11.51 -1.41
C GLY A 386 30.70 10.46 -0.70
N ILE A 387 30.95 9.35 -1.37
CA ILE A 387 31.86 8.31 -0.89
C ILE A 387 33.04 8.19 -1.86
N THR A 388 34.28 8.39 -1.38
CA THR A 388 35.51 8.39 -2.19
C THR A 388 36.43 7.21 -1.83
N GLY A 389 37.37 6.88 -2.73
CA GLY A 389 38.46 5.92 -2.45
C GLY A 389 38.04 4.45 -2.37
N ILE A 390 36.87 4.10 -2.91
CA ILE A 390 36.39 2.71 -2.90
C ILE A 390 36.98 1.97 -4.11
N THR A 391 37.81 0.96 -3.86
CA THR A 391 38.51 0.17 -4.89
C THR A 391 37.90 -1.22 -5.14
N ASN A 392 37.08 -1.77 -4.23
CA ASN A 392 36.39 -3.05 -4.38
C ASN A 392 35.05 -3.03 -3.64
N LYS A 393 33.98 -2.56 -4.28
CA LYS A 393 32.61 -2.69 -3.72
C LYS A 393 31.87 -3.80 -4.45
N THR A 394 31.01 -4.50 -3.73
CA THR A 394 29.81 -5.10 -4.31
C THR A 394 29.01 -3.95 -4.91
N GLU A 395 29.30 -3.61 -6.17
CA GLU A 395 28.67 -2.50 -6.85
C GLU A 395 27.20 -2.85 -7.04
N ILE A 396 26.33 -1.92 -6.62
CA ILE A 396 24.98 -1.93 -7.17
C ILE A 396 25.20 -1.57 -8.65
N PRO A 397 24.77 -2.44 -9.59
CA PRO A 397 24.98 -2.24 -11.01
C PRO A 397 24.49 -0.86 -11.45
N ASN A 398 25.15 -0.26 -12.45
CA ASN A 398 24.66 1.01 -13.01
C ASN A 398 23.59 0.81 -14.09
N SER A 399 23.42 -0.42 -14.56
CA SER A 399 22.47 -0.79 -15.60
C SER A 399 21.83 -2.15 -15.29
N PHE A 400 20.68 -2.39 -15.90
CA PHE A 400 20.08 -3.72 -15.91
C PHE A 400 20.93 -4.68 -16.73
N ASN A 401 21.07 -5.92 -16.27
CA ASN A 401 21.75 -6.97 -17.02
C ASN A 401 21.14 -8.33 -16.70
N LEU A 402 20.95 -9.16 -17.74
CA LEU A 402 20.70 -10.59 -17.61
C LEU A 402 21.95 -11.31 -18.11
N ALA A 403 22.60 -12.10 -17.25
CA ALA A 403 23.77 -12.86 -17.64
C ALA A 403 23.39 -14.16 -18.36
N GLN A 404 24.33 -14.71 -19.12
CA GLN A 404 24.21 -16.09 -19.61
C GLN A 404 24.19 -17.04 -18.41
N ASN A 405 23.26 -17.99 -18.39
CA ASN A 405 23.19 -19.01 -17.35
C ASN A 405 24.48 -19.84 -17.36
N TYR A 406 24.92 -20.29 -16.18
CA TYR A 406 26.12 -21.12 -16.05
C TYR A 406 25.90 -22.28 -15.07
N PRO A 407 26.26 -23.52 -15.46
CA PRO A 407 26.80 -23.92 -16.76
C PRO A 407 25.77 -23.80 -17.90
N ASN A 408 26.24 -23.77 -19.15
CA ASN A 408 25.41 -23.87 -20.36
C ASN A 408 26.27 -24.42 -21.52
N PRO A 409 26.03 -25.66 -22.01
CA PRO A 409 24.96 -26.59 -21.62
C PRO A 409 25.01 -26.98 -20.14
N PHE A 410 23.86 -27.38 -19.57
CA PHE A 410 23.74 -27.75 -18.15
C PHE A 410 23.09 -29.12 -17.94
N ASN A 411 23.32 -29.73 -16.78
CA ASN A 411 22.73 -31.01 -16.37
C ASN A 411 22.69 -31.17 -14.83
N PRO A 412 21.54 -31.42 -14.20
CA PRO A 412 20.22 -30.92 -14.59
C PRO A 412 19.98 -29.47 -14.11
N SER A 413 20.94 -28.87 -13.39
CA SER A 413 20.78 -27.53 -12.79
C SER A 413 21.71 -26.48 -13.39
N THR A 414 21.25 -25.23 -13.44
CA THR A 414 22.04 -24.07 -13.85
C THR A 414 21.73 -22.86 -12.98
N THR A 415 22.65 -21.89 -12.91
CA THR A 415 22.43 -20.61 -12.22
C THR A 415 22.22 -19.50 -13.23
N ILE A 416 21.12 -18.76 -13.09
CA ILE A 416 20.83 -17.53 -13.82
C ILE A 416 21.20 -16.34 -12.94
N LYS A 417 22.10 -15.49 -13.42
CA LYS A 417 22.50 -14.26 -12.73
C LYS A 417 21.93 -13.04 -13.44
N PHE A 418 21.54 -12.03 -12.68
CA PHE A 418 21.07 -10.76 -13.22
C PHE A 418 21.39 -9.60 -12.26
N ALA A 419 21.33 -8.40 -12.79
CA ALA A 419 21.75 -7.18 -12.13
C ALA A 419 20.64 -6.13 -12.23
N LEU A 420 20.30 -5.51 -11.10
CA LEU A 420 19.29 -4.46 -10.98
C LEU A 420 19.95 -3.18 -10.47
N PRO A 421 19.88 -2.05 -11.21
CA PRO A 421 20.46 -0.80 -10.75
C PRO A 421 19.64 -0.12 -9.65
N LYS A 422 18.33 -0.41 -9.59
CA LYS A 422 17.40 0.09 -8.58
C LYS A 422 16.44 -1.03 -8.16
N SER A 423 15.77 -0.86 -7.03
CA SER A 423 14.79 -1.84 -6.54
C SER A 423 13.57 -1.86 -7.46
N GLU A 424 13.17 -3.02 -7.99
CA GLU A 424 12.08 -3.12 -8.96
C GLU A 424 11.40 -4.49 -8.91
N HIS A 425 10.17 -4.59 -9.44
CA HIS A 425 9.49 -5.86 -9.61
C HIS A 425 10.15 -6.64 -10.75
N VAL A 426 10.56 -7.88 -10.47
CA VAL A 426 11.22 -8.77 -11.41
C VAL A 426 10.35 -10.00 -11.62
N LYS A 427 10.00 -10.25 -12.88
CA LYS A 427 9.46 -11.53 -13.34
C LYS A 427 10.54 -12.25 -14.15
N LEU A 428 11.02 -13.39 -13.67
CA LEU A 428 12.01 -14.24 -14.34
C LEU A 428 11.35 -15.58 -14.65
N SER A 429 11.13 -15.86 -15.92
CA SER A 429 10.36 -17.02 -16.39
C SER A 429 11.18 -17.86 -17.37
N VAL A 430 10.94 -19.17 -17.39
CA VAL A 430 11.51 -20.13 -18.34
C VAL A 430 10.43 -20.63 -19.28
N TYR A 431 10.74 -20.68 -20.57
CA TYR A 431 9.88 -21.11 -21.66
C TYR A 431 10.54 -22.23 -22.47
N SER A 432 9.72 -23.08 -23.08
CA SER A 432 10.17 -24.02 -24.12
C SER A 432 10.52 -23.27 -25.40
N ILE A 433 11.18 -23.94 -26.35
CA ILE A 433 11.47 -23.37 -27.68
C ILE A 433 10.20 -22.98 -28.46
N ASN A 434 9.05 -23.59 -28.13
CA ASN A 434 7.76 -23.30 -28.73
C ASN A 434 7.02 -22.14 -28.03
N GLY A 435 7.62 -21.53 -27.00
CA GLY A 435 7.04 -20.42 -26.26
C GLY A 435 6.11 -20.81 -25.10
N GLU A 436 6.01 -22.11 -24.77
CA GLU A 436 5.23 -22.58 -23.62
C GLU A 436 5.93 -22.21 -22.32
N LEU A 437 5.19 -21.61 -21.36
CA LEU A 437 5.72 -21.29 -20.04
C LEU A 437 5.98 -22.57 -19.24
N ILE A 438 7.23 -22.81 -18.86
CA ILE A 438 7.65 -23.98 -18.09
C ILE A 438 7.66 -23.68 -16.60
N ALA A 439 8.17 -22.51 -16.19
CA ALA A 439 8.23 -22.11 -14.79
C ALA A 439 8.41 -20.59 -14.64
N ASP A 440 7.78 -20.02 -13.61
CA ASP A 440 8.15 -18.71 -13.07
C ASP A 440 9.15 -18.93 -11.91
N LEU A 441 10.39 -18.47 -12.09
CA LEU A 441 11.46 -18.60 -11.09
C LEU A 441 11.42 -17.48 -10.05
N ILE A 442 10.98 -16.29 -10.48
CA ILE A 442 10.82 -15.10 -9.64
C ILE A 442 9.61 -14.34 -10.18
N ASP A 443 8.74 -13.87 -9.29
CA ASP A 443 7.68 -12.91 -9.61
C ASP A 443 7.42 -12.02 -8.39
N ASN A 444 8.39 -11.15 -8.05
CA ASN A 444 8.33 -10.33 -6.84
C ASN A 444 9.17 -9.03 -6.93
N MET A 445 9.08 -8.19 -5.90
CA MET A 445 9.94 -7.02 -5.73
C MET A 445 11.34 -7.43 -5.25
N MET A 446 12.36 -7.09 -6.03
CA MET A 446 13.77 -7.38 -5.73
C MET A 446 14.54 -6.08 -5.44
N PRO A 447 15.45 -6.04 -4.45
CA PRO A 447 16.25 -4.85 -4.16
C PRO A 447 17.30 -4.60 -5.26
N ALA A 448 17.78 -3.37 -5.36
CA ALA A 448 18.93 -3.04 -6.20
C ALA A 448 20.15 -3.92 -5.82
N GLY A 449 20.86 -4.45 -6.81
CA GLY A 449 22.01 -5.33 -6.59
C GLY A 449 22.17 -6.42 -7.64
N ASN A 450 23.13 -7.32 -7.39
CA ASN A 450 23.35 -8.53 -8.18
C ASN A 450 22.59 -9.70 -7.53
N HIS A 451 21.90 -10.48 -8.36
CA HIS A 451 21.06 -11.59 -7.94
C HIS A 451 21.43 -12.86 -8.68
N SER A 452 21.13 -14.00 -8.06
CA SER A 452 21.31 -15.32 -8.68
C SER A 452 20.16 -16.24 -8.28
N VAL A 453 19.61 -16.95 -9.25
CA VAL A 453 18.60 -17.98 -9.03
C VAL A 453 19.04 -19.28 -9.68
N THR A 454 18.84 -20.38 -8.96
CA THR A 454 19.12 -21.73 -9.47
C THR A 454 17.87 -22.28 -10.14
N PHE A 455 18.03 -22.82 -11.34
CA PHE A 455 16.98 -23.54 -12.06
C PHE A 455 17.33 -25.02 -12.10
N ASP A 456 16.45 -25.88 -11.59
CA ASP A 456 16.54 -27.34 -11.67
C ASP A 456 15.58 -27.86 -12.75
N ALA A 457 16.16 -28.47 -13.78
CA ALA A 457 15.45 -29.03 -14.92
C ALA A 457 15.44 -30.57 -14.93
N SER A 458 15.61 -31.21 -13.77
CA SER A 458 15.65 -32.68 -13.65
C SER A 458 14.45 -33.38 -14.28
N ARG A 459 13.28 -32.74 -14.25
CA ARG A 459 12.02 -33.25 -14.83
C ARG A 459 11.77 -32.89 -16.29
N LEU A 460 12.69 -32.17 -16.94
CA LEU A 460 12.54 -31.71 -18.32
C LEU A 460 13.37 -32.55 -19.30
N PRO A 461 12.93 -32.74 -20.55
CA PRO A 461 13.73 -33.43 -21.57
C PRO A 461 14.95 -32.59 -22.00
N SER A 462 16.02 -33.25 -22.50
CA SER A 462 17.13 -32.52 -23.14
C SER A 462 16.60 -31.64 -24.27
N GLY A 463 17.14 -30.43 -24.40
CA GLY A 463 16.63 -29.48 -25.38
C GLY A 463 17.02 -28.03 -25.11
N VAL A 464 16.45 -27.15 -25.93
CA VAL A 464 16.65 -25.71 -25.85
C VAL A 464 15.50 -25.06 -25.10
N TYR A 465 15.84 -24.21 -24.14
CA TYR A 465 14.90 -23.41 -23.37
C TYR A 465 15.28 -21.93 -23.46
N ILE A 466 14.31 -21.05 -23.24
CA ILE A 466 14.49 -19.60 -23.22
C ILE A 466 14.12 -19.11 -21.84
N TYR A 467 14.98 -18.34 -21.18
CA TYR A 467 14.60 -17.62 -19.98
C TYR A 467 14.52 -16.14 -20.26
N THR A 468 13.49 -15.50 -19.71
CA THR A 468 13.17 -14.09 -19.93
C THR A 468 13.06 -13.40 -18.58
N ILE A 469 13.78 -12.30 -18.42
CA ILE A 469 13.58 -11.36 -17.32
C ILE A 469 12.75 -10.18 -17.83
N SER A 470 11.76 -9.79 -17.04
CA SER A 470 10.90 -8.63 -17.27
C SER A 470 10.80 -7.78 -16.01
N THR A 471 11.06 -6.49 -16.18
CA THR A 471 10.80 -5.43 -15.19
C THR A 471 9.97 -4.32 -15.84
N ASN A 472 9.69 -3.22 -15.14
CA ASN A 472 9.05 -2.04 -15.73
C ASN A 472 9.96 -1.37 -16.76
N SER A 473 11.27 -1.41 -16.53
CA SER A 473 12.28 -0.64 -17.27
C SER A 473 13.20 -1.51 -18.15
N PHE A 474 13.15 -2.84 -18.04
CA PHE A 474 14.07 -3.75 -18.72
C PHE A 474 13.39 -5.06 -19.10
N ASN A 475 13.59 -5.52 -20.34
CA ASN A 475 13.20 -6.84 -20.80
C ASN A 475 14.40 -7.47 -21.52
N SER A 476 14.73 -8.72 -21.19
CA SER A 476 15.81 -9.44 -21.85
C SER A 476 15.55 -10.94 -21.82
N SER A 477 15.89 -11.62 -22.90
CA SER A 477 15.74 -13.06 -23.04
C SER A 477 17.07 -13.69 -23.45
N LYS A 478 17.32 -14.89 -22.94
CA LYS A 478 18.52 -15.67 -23.27
C LYS A 478 18.19 -17.15 -23.42
N LYS A 479 19.00 -17.83 -24.22
CA LYS A 479 18.85 -19.25 -24.54
C LYS A 479 19.70 -20.10 -23.59
N MET A 480 19.17 -21.22 -23.13
CA MET A 480 19.90 -22.25 -22.40
C MET A 480 19.69 -23.64 -23.00
N ILE A 481 20.69 -24.51 -22.88
CA ILE A 481 20.71 -25.85 -23.45
C ILE A 481 20.81 -26.86 -22.31
N LEU A 482 19.78 -27.69 -22.12
CA LEU A 482 19.81 -28.83 -21.21
C LEU A 482 20.33 -30.05 -21.95
N MET A 483 21.36 -30.70 -21.41
CA MET A 483 21.98 -31.89 -21.99
C MET A 483 22.10 -32.96 -20.90
N LYS A 484 21.18 -33.92 -20.91
CA LYS A 484 21.18 -35.05 -19.98
C LYS A 484 22.23 -36.10 -20.32
#